data_AF-A0AAD1WU74-F1
#
_entry.id   AF-A0AAD1WU74-F1
#
_cell.length_a   1.000
_cell.length_b   1.000
_cell.length_c   1.000
_cell.angle_alpha   90.00
_cell.angle_beta   90.00
_cell.angle_gamma   90.00
#
_symmetry.space_group_name_H-M   'P 1'
#
loop_
_entity.id
_entity.type
_entity.pdbx_description
1 polymer ?
#
loop_
_entity_poly.entity_id
_entity_poly.type
_entity_poly.pdbx_seq_one_letter_code
_entity_poly.pdbx_strand_id
1 'polypeptide(L)'
;MAAPGEPARPWTEEQLHSDDLPKKDIITFLQDSASDSFLSEYKLHGNIKNVAKTAKKDHLVAAFNKLFETKRFKGSDAQDNLAKDVKALKVDEKVKETKPEETVDEGPPKYTKSILKKGDKVNVPKKGDTVHCWYTGTLEDGTVFDSNIQTSAKKKKAAKPLSFKVGIGKVIRGWDEALLTMTKGEKAKLEIQPEWAYGKKGMPDAKIPPNAKLFFEVELVDIE
;
A
#
# COMPACT_ATOMS: atom_id res chain seq x y z
N MET A 1 19.33 6.02 1.33
CA MET A 1 18.16 6.75 1.89
C MET A 1 17.15 6.89 0.75
N ALA A 2 16.00 6.23 0.83
CA ALA A 2 14.92 6.35 -0.15
C ALA A 2 13.63 6.75 0.61
N ALA A 3 12.90 7.73 0.08
CA ALA A 3 11.77 8.38 0.73
C ALA A 3 10.53 7.46 0.77
N PRO A 4 9.66 7.59 1.79
CA PRO A 4 8.45 6.77 1.91
C PRO A 4 7.43 7.21 0.86
N GLY A 5 7.16 6.35 -0.13
CA GLY A 5 6.22 6.62 -1.24
C GLY A 5 6.82 6.40 -2.64
N GLU A 6 8.12 6.17 -2.74
CA GLU A 6 8.77 5.79 -4.00
C GLU A 6 8.53 4.29 -4.25
N PRO A 7 7.90 3.87 -5.38
CA PRO A 7 7.88 2.46 -5.73
C PRO A 7 9.33 1.97 -5.81
N ALA A 8 9.67 0.81 -5.27
CA ALA A 8 11.06 0.34 -5.30
C ALA A 8 11.51 0.17 -6.76
N ARG A 9 12.75 0.56 -7.14
CA ARG A 9 13.29 0.32 -8.49
C ARG A 9 13.38 -1.20 -8.72
N PRO A 10 12.51 -1.82 -9.56
CA PRO A 10 12.59 -3.26 -9.82
C PRO A 10 13.83 -3.67 -10.61
N TRP A 11 14.42 -2.74 -11.38
CA TRP A 11 15.53 -2.99 -12.29
C TRP A 11 16.61 -1.93 -12.14
N THR A 12 17.87 -2.36 -12.22
CA THR A 12 19.03 -1.47 -12.28
C THR A 12 19.25 -0.95 -13.70
N GLU A 13 20.04 0.12 -13.86
CA GLU A 13 20.34 0.72 -15.18
C GLU A 13 20.97 -0.30 -16.15
N GLU A 14 21.82 -1.17 -15.62
CA GLU A 14 22.44 -2.26 -16.38
C GLU A 14 21.41 -3.29 -16.87
N GLN A 15 20.42 -3.64 -16.05
CA GLN A 15 19.34 -4.54 -16.43
C GLN A 15 18.35 -3.90 -17.42
N LEU A 16 18.13 -2.59 -17.32
CA LEU A 16 17.28 -1.84 -18.25
C LEU A 16 17.91 -1.74 -19.65
N HIS A 17 19.25 -1.66 -19.71
CA HIS A 17 20.03 -1.69 -20.95
C HIS A 17 20.21 -3.11 -21.51
N SER A 18 20.06 -4.13 -20.66
CA SER A 18 20.18 -5.54 -21.08
C SER A 18 19.06 -5.97 -22.04
N ASP A 19 19.43 -6.75 -23.06
CA ASP A 19 18.50 -7.34 -24.03
C ASP A 19 17.59 -8.41 -23.38
N ASP A 20 17.99 -8.92 -22.22
CA ASP A 20 17.24 -9.89 -21.42
C ASP A 20 15.91 -9.30 -20.89
N LEU A 21 15.82 -7.97 -20.79
CA LEU A 21 14.63 -7.30 -20.29
C LEU A 21 13.71 -6.85 -21.44
N PRO A 22 12.51 -7.41 -21.59
CA PRO A 22 11.60 -7.03 -22.67
C PRO A 22 11.14 -5.57 -22.51
N LYS A 23 11.17 -4.80 -23.62
CA LYS A 23 10.67 -3.41 -23.67
C LYS A 23 9.24 -3.28 -23.11
N LYS A 24 8.42 -4.31 -23.30
CA LYS A 24 7.02 -4.37 -22.86
C LYS A 24 6.89 -4.31 -21.34
N ASP A 25 7.79 -4.95 -20.60
CA ASP A 25 7.77 -4.93 -19.13
C ASP A 25 8.14 -3.54 -18.59
N ILE A 26 9.13 -2.89 -19.21
CA ILE A 26 9.52 -1.52 -18.86
C ILE A 26 8.34 -0.56 -19.09
N ILE A 27 7.67 -0.69 -20.23
CA ILE A 27 6.50 0.13 -20.57
C ILE A 27 5.34 -0.14 -19.61
N THR A 28 5.05 -1.41 -19.32
CA THR A 28 3.99 -1.79 -18.38
C THR A 28 4.23 -1.19 -17.00
N PHE A 29 5.47 -1.30 -16.51
CA PHE A 29 5.85 -0.71 -15.22
C PHE A 29 5.75 0.82 -15.24
N LEU A 30 6.25 1.47 -16.29
CA LEU A 30 6.13 2.91 -16.45
C LEU A 30 4.66 3.35 -16.45
N GLN A 31 3.79 2.65 -17.18
CA GLN A 31 2.35 2.96 -17.24
C GLN A 31 1.62 2.73 -15.91
N ASP A 32 2.06 1.73 -15.14
CA ASP A 32 1.52 1.42 -13.83
C ASP A 32 1.95 2.44 -12.77
N SER A 33 3.23 2.80 -12.78
CA SER A 33 3.86 3.60 -11.74
C SER A 33 3.91 5.10 -12.02
N ALA A 34 3.97 5.54 -13.28
CA ALA A 34 4.08 6.96 -13.63
C ALA A 34 2.73 7.67 -13.68
N SER A 35 2.73 8.99 -13.42
CA SER A 35 1.55 9.81 -13.63
C SER A 35 1.20 9.94 -15.11
N ASP A 36 -0.09 10.15 -15.41
CA ASP A 36 -0.56 10.25 -16.80
C ASP A 36 0.09 11.43 -17.55
N SER A 37 0.41 12.51 -16.83
CA SER A 37 1.18 13.64 -17.35
C SER A 37 2.61 13.24 -17.76
N PHE A 38 3.28 12.42 -16.96
CA PHE A 38 4.62 11.90 -17.27
C PHE A 38 4.58 10.95 -18.48
N LEU A 39 3.59 10.06 -18.54
CA LEU A 39 3.38 9.15 -19.67
C LEU A 39 3.11 9.90 -20.96
N SER A 40 2.36 11.00 -20.89
CA SER A 40 2.06 11.87 -22.03
C SER A 40 3.32 12.59 -22.54
N GLU A 41 4.14 13.13 -21.63
CA GLU A 41 5.41 13.80 -21.97
C GLU A 41 6.38 12.85 -22.71
N TYR A 42 6.49 11.62 -22.23
CA TYR A 42 7.36 10.60 -22.84
C TYR A 42 6.71 9.79 -23.97
N LYS A 43 5.46 10.10 -24.34
CA LYS A 43 4.65 9.35 -25.33
C LYS A 43 4.54 7.86 -25.02
N LEU A 44 4.51 7.52 -23.74
CA LEU A 44 4.35 6.16 -23.23
C LEU A 44 2.90 5.84 -22.88
N HIS A 45 1.98 6.77 -23.04
CA HIS A 45 0.55 6.53 -22.88
C HIS A 45 -0.02 5.70 -24.05
N GLY A 46 -0.93 4.77 -23.75
CA GLY A 46 -1.62 3.93 -24.75
C GLY A 46 -1.18 2.47 -24.80
N ASN A 47 -1.44 1.77 -25.91
CA ASN A 47 -1.24 0.32 -25.96
C ASN A 47 0.25 -0.07 -25.95
N ILE A 48 0.65 -0.90 -24.99
CA ILE A 48 2.02 -1.39 -24.78
C ILE A 48 2.65 -1.94 -26.09
N LYS A 49 1.86 -2.61 -26.94
CA LYS A 49 2.36 -3.17 -28.22
C LYS A 49 2.71 -2.09 -29.24
N ASN A 50 2.00 -0.97 -29.26
CA ASN A 50 2.31 0.16 -30.13
C ASN A 50 3.48 0.98 -29.57
N VAL A 51 3.45 1.25 -28.27
CA VAL A 51 4.55 1.97 -27.58
C VAL A 51 5.87 1.20 -27.71
N ALA A 52 5.87 -0.13 -27.61
CA ALA A 52 7.08 -0.95 -27.80
C ALA A 52 7.62 -0.95 -29.24
N LYS A 53 6.78 -0.63 -30.23
CA LYS A 53 7.19 -0.50 -31.64
C LYS A 53 7.76 0.88 -31.96
N THR A 54 7.27 1.93 -31.28
CA THR A 54 7.67 3.31 -31.52
C THR A 54 8.78 3.79 -30.58
N ALA A 55 8.82 3.32 -29.34
CA ALA A 55 9.80 3.71 -28.32
C ALA A 55 11.07 2.87 -28.39
N LYS A 56 12.23 3.55 -28.40
CA LYS A 56 13.55 2.91 -28.31
C LYS A 56 13.82 2.47 -26.87
N LYS A 57 14.64 1.41 -26.71
CA LYS A 57 15.05 0.88 -25.40
C LYS A 57 15.65 1.99 -24.54
N ASP A 58 16.58 2.75 -25.10
CA ASP A 58 17.24 3.90 -24.46
C ASP A 58 16.25 4.96 -23.96
N HIS A 59 15.23 5.29 -24.77
CA HIS A 59 14.15 6.21 -24.39
C HIS A 59 13.33 5.69 -23.20
N LEU A 60 13.08 4.38 -23.13
CA LEU A 60 12.38 3.74 -22.01
C LEU A 60 13.23 3.76 -20.74
N VAL A 61 14.55 3.55 -20.85
CA VAL A 61 15.44 3.62 -19.70
C VAL A 61 15.57 5.06 -19.19
N ALA A 62 15.73 6.02 -20.09
CA ALA A 62 15.76 7.43 -19.74
C ALA A 62 14.47 7.87 -19.04
N ALA A 63 13.31 7.45 -19.55
CA ALA A 63 12.01 7.69 -18.91
C ALA A 63 11.93 7.02 -17.53
N PHE A 64 12.39 5.78 -17.39
CA PHE A 64 12.42 5.09 -16.09
C PHE A 64 13.30 5.79 -15.08
N ASN A 65 14.53 6.14 -15.43
CA ASN A 65 15.41 6.89 -14.54
C ASN A 65 14.81 8.25 -14.18
N LYS A 66 14.23 8.97 -15.15
CA LYS A 66 13.63 10.27 -14.92
C LYS A 66 12.40 10.20 -14.04
N LEU A 67 11.57 9.16 -14.17
CA LEU A 67 10.42 8.93 -13.31
C LEU A 67 10.83 8.88 -11.84
N PHE A 68 11.92 8.15 -11.55
CA PHE A 68 12.46 8.02 -10.21
C PHE A 68 13.21 9.25 -9.71
N GLU A 69 13.93 9.94 -10.58
CA GLU A 69 14.62 11.18 -10.24
C GLU A 69 13.62 12.31 -9.92
N THR A 70 12.58 12.43 -10.74
CA THR A 70 11.56 13.48 -10.61
C THR A 70 10.42 13.11 -9.67
N LYS A 71 10.39 11.85 -9.22
CA LYS A 71 9.38 11.28 -8.31
C LYS A 71 7.94 11.49 -8.80
N ARG A 72 7.73 11.55 -10.12
CA ARG A 72 6.41 11.79 -10.75
C ARG A 72 5.58 10.52 -10.86
N PHE A 73 5.44 9.85 -9.72
CA PHE A 73 4.64 8.63 -9.63
C PHE A 73 3.16 8.95 -9.63
N LYS A 74 2.36 7.98 -10.06
CA LYS A 74 0.91 8.07 -10.11
C LYS A 74 0.36 8.31 -8.70
N GLY A 75 -0.13 9.54 -8.46
CA GLY A 75 -0.61 10.00 -7.16
C GLY A 75 0.22 11.13 -6.53
N SER A 76 1.42 11.41 -7.04
CA SER A 76 2.25 12.53 -6.60
C SER A 76 1.87 13.88 -7.25
N ASP A 77 1.03 13.85 -8.29
CA ASP A 77 0.47 15.05 -8.95
C ASP A 77 -0.96 15.41 -8.45
N ALA A 78 -1.37 14.97 -7.25
CA ALA A 78 -2.57 15.51 -6.58
C ALA A 78 -2.28 16.81 -5.81
N GLN A 79 -1.10 17.41 -6.04
CA GLN A 79 -0.64 18.61 -5.39
C GLN A 79 -0.28 19.71 -6.41
N ASP A 80 -1.14 19.92 -7.40
CA ASP A 80 -1.18 21.18 -8.17
C ASP A 80 -2.57 21.39 -8.78
N ASN A 81 -3.62 21.52 -7.98
CA ASN A 81 -4.93 22.02 -8.44
C ASN A 81 -5.84 22.52 -7.29
N LEU A 82 -5.28 23.00 -6.17
CA LEU A 82 -6.07 23.60 -5.06
C LEU A 82 -6.26 25.13 -5.21
N ALA A 83 -5.78 25.76 -6.27
CA ALA A 83 -5.79 27.23 -6.33
C ALA A 83 -7.08 27.87 -6.87
N LYS A 84 -8.10 27.15 -7.35
CA LYS A 84 -9.32 27.81 -7.87
C LYS A 84 -10.60 27.07 -7.48
N ASP A 85 -11.50 27.84 -6.88
CA ASP A 85 -12.89 27.52 -6.54
C ASP A 85 -13.16 26.70 -5.27
N VAL A 86 -12.72 27.25 -4.14
CA VAL A 86 -13.51 27.17 -2.90
C VAL A 86 -14.72 28.09 -3.04
N LYS A 87 -15.85 27.57 -3.52
CA LYS A 87 -17.16 28.10 -3.12
C LYS A 87 -18.27 27.07 -3.29
N ALA A 88 -18.74 26.65 -2.12
CA ALA A 88 -20.15 26.52 -1.74
C ALA A 88 -20.62 25.11 -1.36
N LEU A 89 -20.72 24.92 -0.02
CA LEU A 89 -21.86 24.33 0.70
C LEU A 89 -22.09 22.82 0.50
N LYS A 90 -22.43 21.97 1.48
CA LYS A 90 -22.69 22.03 2.93
C LYS A 90 -22.72 20.55 3.38
N VAL A 91 -22.34 20.31 4.63
CA VAL A 91 -22.41 19.02 5.31
C VAL A 91 -23.87 18.76 5.72
N ASP A 92 -24.43 17.60 5.37
CA ASP A 92 -25.54 17.00 6.11
C ASP A 92 -25.39 15.47 6.15
N GLU A 93 -25.25 14.96 7.37
CA GLU A 93 -25.18 13.56 7.75
C GLU A 93 -26.49 12.80 7.48
N LYS A 94 -26.39 11.55 7.00
CA LYS A 94 -27.19 10.46 7.58
C LYS A 94 -26.57 9.09 7.34
N VAL A 95 -26.13 8.46 8.42
CA VAL A 95 -25.73 7.05 8.53
C VAL A 95 -26.96 6.15 8.38
N LYS A 96 -26.86 5.04 7.65
CA LYS A 96 -27.76 3.89 7.83
C LYS A 96 -26.98 2.58 7.67
N GLU A 97 -26.90 1.85 8.78
CA GLU A 97 -26.44 0.46 8.89
C GLU A 97 -27.40 -0.50 8.16
N THR A 98 -26.85 -1.54 7.50
CA THR A 98 -27.41 -2.91 7.46
C THR A 98 -26.40 -3.90 6.86
N LYS A 99 -26.21 -5.04 7.53
CA LYS A 99 -25.67 -6.35 7.07
C LYS A 99 -26.90 -7.17 6.55
N PRO A 100 -26.85 -8.25 5.72
CA PRO A 100 -25.74 -9.14 5.34
C PRO A 100 -25.66 -9.51 3.82
N GLU A 101 -24.66 -10.34 3.50
CA GLU A 101 -24.60 -11.24 2.32
C GLU A 101 -24.20 -10.66 0.95
N GLU A 102 -23.18 -11.32 0.38
CA GLU A 102 -22.86 -11.51 -1.05
C GLU A 102 -23.40 -10.49 -2.07
N THR A 103 -22.56 -9.54 -2.49
CA THR A 103 -22.39 -9.07 -3.89
C THR A 103 -21.40 -7.91 -3.96
N VAL A 104 -20.68 -7.86 -5.07
CA VAL A 104 -19.72 -6.85 -5.52
C VAL A 104 -20.46 -5.52 -5.74
N ASP A 105 -20.05 -4.39 -5.11
CA ASP A 105 -20.04 -3.05 -5.76
C ASP A 105 -19.42 -1.89 -4.94
N GLU A 106 -18.63 -1.07 -5.64
CA GLU A 106 -18.31 0.36 -5.49
C GLU A 106 -17.80 0.96 -4.17
N GLY A 107 -16.51 0.73 -3.92
CA GLY A 107 -15.59 1.72 -3.38
C GLY A 107 -14.17 1.15 -3.40
N PRO A 108 -13.14 1.87 -3.89
CA PRO A 108 -11.79 1.33 -3.90
C PRO A 108 -11.41 0.93 -2.47
N PRO A 109 -10.75 -0.22 -2.28
CA PRO A 109 -10.29 -0.63 -0.96
C PRO A 109 -9.49 0.52 -0.36
N LYS A 110 -9.95 1.05 0.79
CA LYS A 110 -9.29 2.17 1.48
C LYS A 110 -8.09 1.69 2.30
N TYR A 111 -7.47 0.60 1.85
CA TYR A 111 -6.25 0.05 2.36
C TYR A 111 -5.40 -0.48 1.19
N THR A 112 -4.09 -0.35 1.32
CA THR A 112 -3.11 -0.84 0.36
C THR A 112 -2.26 -1.89 1.05
N LYS A 113 -2.19 -3.10 0.49
CA LYS A 113 -1.29 -4.15 0.96
C LYS A 113 -0.10 -4.30 0.02
N SER A 114 1.10 -4.23 0.58
CA SER A 114 2.37 -4.48 -0.11
C SER A 114 3.08 -5.65 0.55
N ILE A 115 3.26 -6.76 -0.15
CA ILE A 115 3.94 -7.95 0.40
C ILE A 115 5.46 -7.72 0.38
N LEU A 116 6.09 -7.68 1.56
CA LEU A 116 7.55 -7.55 1.71
C LEU A 116 8.23 -8.91 1.65
N LYS A 117 7.61 -9.92 2.27
CA LYS A 117 8.09 -11.29 2.29
C LYS A 117 6.92 -12.20 2.00
N LYS A 118 7.02 -12.97 0.91
CA LYS A 118 6.01 -13.96 0.56
C LYS A 118 6.03 -15.07 1.62
N GLY A 119 4.85 -15.42 2.11
CA GLY A 119 4.67 -16.57 2.99
C GLY A 119 4.53 -17.87 2.20
N ASP A 120 3.98 -18.85 2.90
CA ASP A 120 3.78 -20.21 2.41
C ASP A 120 2.69 -20.32 1.32
N LYS A 121 1.89 -19.26 1.10
CA LYS A 121 0.80 -19.19 0.09
C LYS A 121 -0.31 -20.24 0.17
N VAL A 122 -0.15 -21.28 0.99
CA VAL A 122 -1.13 -22.35 1.18
C VAL A 122 -2.02 -22.06 2.38
N ASN A 123 -1.43 -21.56 3.46
CA ASN A 123 -2.10 -21.34 4.74
C ASN A 123 -2.59 -19.88 4.84
N VAL A 124 -3.82 -19.64 4.41
CA VAL A 124 -4.52 -18.33 4.50
C VAL A 124 -5.52 -18.40 5.65
N PRO A 125 -5.57 -17.41 6.55
CA PRO A 125 -6.47 -17.45 7.69
C PRO A 125 -7.91 -17.19 7.23
N LYS A 126 -8.86 -17.90 7.85
CA LYS A 126 -10.29 -17.73 7.55
C LYS A 126 -10.97 -16.88 8.60
N LYS A 127 -12.15 -16.37 8.26
CA LYS A 127 -12.99 -15.63 9.19
C LYS A 127 -13.31 -16.49 10.42
N GLY A 128 -12.84 -16.06 11.58
CA GLY A 128 -12.99 -16.75 12.86
C GLY A 128 -11.71 -17.45 13.36
N ASP A 129 -10.72 -17.67 12.50
CA ASP A 129 -9.43 -18.26 12.85
C ASP A 129 -8.64 -17.33 13.78
N THR A 130 -7.84 -17.93 14.66
CA THR A 130 -6.93 -17.22 15.54
C THR A 130 -5.59 -17.07 14.86
N VAL A 131 -5.23 -15.84 14.48
CA VAL A 131 -3.94 -15.55 13.85
C VAL A 131 -2.94 -15.07 14.89
N HIS A 132 -1.69 -15.49 14.73
CA HIS A 132 -0.54 -15.03 15.50
C HIS A 132 0.34 -14.20 14.60
N CYS A 133 0.46 -12.91 14.88
CA CYS A 133 1.28 -12.03 14.06
C CYS A 133 2.11 -11.03 14.88
N TRP A 134 3.23 -10.66 14.30
CA TRP A 134 4.02 -9.52 14.70
C TRP A 134 3.55 -8.30 13.93
N TYR A 135 3.52 -7.14 14.58
CA TYR A 135 3.22 -5.92 13.87
C TYR A 135 3.92 -4.69 14.44
N THR A 136 4.09 -3.70 13.57
CA THR A 136 4.59 -2.37 13.89
C THR A 136 3.72 -1.35 13.16
N GLY A 137 2.99 -0.54 13.92
CA GLY A 137 2.21 0.59 13.46
C GLY A 137 3.01 1.89 13.52
N THR A 138 3.13 2.56 12.38
CA THR A 138 3.77 3.86 12.23
C THR A 138 2.82 4.86 11.60
N LEU A 139 2.95 6.13 12.00
CA LEU A 139 2.27 7.24 11.35
C LEU A 139 2.96 7.59 10.03
N GLU A 140 2.32 8.45 9.23
CA GLU A 140 2.89 9.04 8.01
C GLU A 140 4.26 9.69 8.24
N ASP A 141 4.43 10.32 9.39
CA ASP A 141 5.69 10.94 9.83
C ASP A 141 6.80 9.91 10.16
N GLY A 142 6.48 8.61 10.16
CA GLY A 142 7.41 7.54 10.56
C GLY A 142 7.45 7.32 12.08
N THR A 143 6.75 8.14 12.86
CA THR A 143 6.56 7.96 14.29
C THR A 143 5.85 6.62 14.57
N VAL A 144 6.52 5.71 15.27
CA VAL A 144 5.92 4.43 15.72
C VAL A 144 4.95 4.74 16.86
N PHE A 145 3.65 4.49 16.63
CA PHE A 145 2.62 4.71 17.64
C PHE A 145 2.28 3.43 18.40
N ASP A 146 2.44 2.27 17.76
CA ASP A 146 2.17 0.98 18.38
C ASP A 146 3.08 -0.08 17.76
N SER A 147 3.61 -1.01 18.56
CA SER A 147 4.45 -2.09 18.04
C SER A 147 4.48 -3.26 18.99
N ASN A 148 4.20 -4.46 18.48
CA ASN A 148 4.36 -5.69 19.25
C ASN A 148 5.74 -6.34 19.03
N ILE A 149 6.53 -5.85 18.05
CA ILE A 149 7.89 -6.33 17.80
C ILE A 149 8.85 -5.77 18.85
N GLN A 150 9.29 -6.61 19.80
CA GLN A 150 10.31 -6.20 20.77
C GLN A 150 11.70 -6.13 20.13
N THR A 151 12.31 -4.95 20.18
CA THR A 151 13.63 -4.63 19.59
C THR A 151 14.81 -5.24 20.35
N SER A 152 14.62 -5.68 21.60
CA SER A 152 15.70 -6.26 22.41
C SER A 152 15.83 -7.77 22.18
N ALA A 153 16.95 -8.24 21.62
CA ALA A 153 17.21 -9.66 21.35
C ALA A 153 17.03 -10.59 22.57
N LYS A 154 17.31 -10.08 23.78
CA LYS A 154 17.13 -10.80 25.06
C LYS A 154 15.65 -10.96 25.45
N LYS A 155 14.79 -10.04 24.99
CA LYS A 155 13.36 -9.96 25.27
C LYS A 155 12.52 -10.56 24.14
N LYS A 156 13.08 -10.69 22.93
CA LYS A 156 12.50 -11.38 21.77
C LYS A 156 12.17 -12.85 22.05
N LYS A 157 12.91 -13.52 22.96
CA LYS A 157 12.61 -14.89 23.43
C LYS A 157 11.39 -14.97 24.36
N ALA A 158 11.02 -13.88 25.02
CA ALA A 158 9.85 -13.80 25.91
C ALA A 158 8.68 -13.04 25.28
N ALA A 159 8.90 -12.38 24.14
CA ALA A 159 7.88 -11.68 23.39
C ALA A 159 6.93 -12.73 22.79
N LYS A 160 5.63 -12.54 23.01
CA LYS A 160 4.58 -13.35 22.40
C LYS A 160 3.99 -12.63 21.20
N PRO A 161 3.76 -13.33 20.07
CA PRO A 161 3.05 -12.75 18.94
C PRO A 161 1.65 -12.32 19.38
N LEU A 162 1.09 -11.30 18.71
CA LEU A 162 -0.27 -10.87 18.99
C LEU A 162 -1.20 -11.95 18.45
N SER A 163 -2.04 -12.51 19.33
CA SER A 163 -3.06 -13.49 18.94
C SER A 163 -4.45 -12.88 19.00
N PHE A 164 -5.18 -12.97 17.89
CA PHE A 164 -6.58 -12.52 17.82
C PHE A 164 -7.32 -13.24 16.71
N LYS A 165 -8.65 -13.20 16.78
CA LYS A 165 -9.51 -13.77 15.75
C LYS A 165 -9.72 -12.80 14.61
N VAL A 166 -9.38 -13.20 13.39
CA VAL A 166 -9.58 -12.39 12.17
C VAL A 166 -11.00 -12.58 11.63
N GLY A 167 -11.53 -11.61 10.89
CA GLY A 167 -12.84 -11.70 10.23
C GLY A 167 -14.03 -11.35 11.13
N ILE A 168 -13.79 -11.06 12.41
CA ILE A 168 -14.87 -10.86 13.41
C ILE A 168 -14.96 -9.43 13.93
N GLY A 169 -14.22 -8.48 13.35
CA GLY A 169 -14.26 -7.07 13.74
C GLY A 169 -13.58 -6.77 15.08
N LYS A 170 -12.65 -7.63 15.52
CA LYS A 170 -11.81 -7.35 16.69
C LYS A 170 -10.69 -6.34 16.42
N VAL A 171 -10.36 -6.14 15.16
CA VAL A 171 -9.37 -5.18 14.67
C VAL A 171 -10.03 -4.23 13.68
N ILE A 172 -9.30 -3.17 13.33
CA ILE A 172 -9.76 -2.20 12.32
C ILE A 172 -10.06 -2.91 11.00
N ARG A 173 -11.04 -2.40 10.25
CA ARG A 173 -11.53 -3.03 9.02
C ARG A 173 -10.42 -3.31 8.01
N GLY A 174 -9.47 -2.37 7.85
CA GLY A 174 -8.33 -2.55 6.97
C GLY A 174 -7.42 -3.71 7.36
N TRP A 175 -7.29 -4.00 8.66
CA TRP A 175 -6.53 -5.17 9.14
C TRP A 175 -7.26 -6.47 8.86
N ASP A 176 -8.55 -6.50 9.12
CA ASP A 176 -9.39 -7.68 8.94
C ASP A 176 -9.33 -8.16 7.48
N GLU A 177 -9.55 -7.25 6.54
CA GLU A 177 -9.49 -7.53 5.10
C GLU A 177 -8.07 -7.85 4.63
N ALA A 178 -7.06 -7.13 5.12
CA ALA A 178 -5.68 -7.37 4.72
C ALA A 178 -5.18 -8.74 5.18
N LEU A 179 -5.44 -9.13 6.43
CA LEU A 179 -4.96 -10.39 6.99
C LEU A 179 -5.63 -11.61 6.37
N LEU A 180 -6.90 -11.49 5.98
CA LEU A 180 -7.60 -12.53 5.21
C LEU A 180 -6.93 -12.80 3.85
N THR A 181 -6.11 -11.88 3.35
CA THR A 181 -5.31 -12.08 2.12
C THR A 181 -3.86 -12.48 2.40
N MET A 182 -3.43 -12.52 3.66
CA MET A 182 -2.06 -12.88 4.04
C MET A 182 -1.92 -14.39 4.21
N THR A 183 -0.69 -14.86 4.12
CA THR A 183 -0.37 -16.28 4.26
C THR A 183 0.57 -16.52 5.44
N LYS A 184 0.58 -17.73 6.00
CA LYS A 184 1.50 -18.10 7.08
C LYS A 184 2.96 -17.84 6.67
N GLY A 185 3.70 -17.13 7.51
CA GLY A 185 5.07 -16.68 7.25
C GLY A 185 5.19 -15.44 6.34
N GLU A 186 4.08 -14.85 5.90
CA GLU A 186 4.07 -13.64 5.06
C GLU A 186 4.34 -12.41 5.91
N LYS A 187 5.23 -11.55 5.42
CA LYS A 187 5.38 -10.18 5.92
C LYS A 187 4.82 -9.22 4.88
N ALA A 188 3.85 -8.40 5.27
CA ALA A 188 3.26 -7.38 4.43
C ALA A 188 3.23 -6.03 5.15
N LYS A 189 3.26 -4.95 4.37
CA LYS A 189 3.02 -3.58 4.83
C LYS A 189 1.62 -3.20 4.37
N LEU A 190 0.82 -2.78 5.32
CA LEU A 190 -0.56 -2.35 5.17
C LEU A 190 -0.59 -0.84 5.37
N GLU A 191 -1.00 -0.11 4.36
CA GLU A 191 -1.40 1.28 4.51
C GLU A 191 -2.91 1.31 4.66
N ILE A 192 -3.42 1.89 5.73
CA ILE A 192 -4.85 1.95 6.00
C ILE A 192 -5.23 3.41 6.14
N GLN A 193 -6.16 3.83 5.29
CA GLN A 193 -6.72 5.17 5.35
C GLN A 193 -7.46 5.35 6.68
N PRO A 194 -7.51 6.57 7.22
CA PRO A 194 -8.18 6.84 8.49
C PRO A 194 -9.59 6.28 8.54
N GLU A 195 -10.34 6.34 7.44
CA GLU A 195 -11.72 5.84 7.35
C GLU A 195 -11.88 4.35 7.68
N TRP A 196 -10.86 3.53 7.43
CA TRP A 196 -10.84 2.10 7.74
C TRP A 196 -9.96 1.78 8.96
N ALA A 197 -9.51 2.83 9.67
CA ALA A 197 -8.76 2.81 10.92
C ALA A 197 -9.51 3.59 12.02
N TYR A 198 -9.00 4.76 12.44
CA TYR A 198 -9.55 5.56 13.55
C TYR A 198 -10.37 6.79 13.11
N GLY A 199 -10.58 6.95 11.81
CA GLY A 199 -11.43 7.97 11.18
C GLY A 199 -10.98 9.41 11.41
N LYS A 200 -11.96 10.31 11.24
CA LYS A 200 -11.81 11.75 11.51
C LYS A 200 -11.53 12.06 12.99
N LYS A 201 -11.81 11.11 13.89
CA LYS A 201 -11.59 11.26 15.33
C LYS A 201 -10.14 11.02 15.73
N GLY A 202 -9.41 10.21 14.95
CA GLY A 202 -8.08 9.76 15.32
C GLY A 202 -8.10 8.96 16.63
N MET A 203 -6.94 8.81 17.25
CA MET A 203 -6.80 8.17 18.55
C MET A 203 -5.80 8.98 19.39
N PRO A 204 -6.28 9.97 20.17
CA PRO A 204 -5.40 10.83 20.97
C PRO A 204 -4.58 10.03 22.00
N ASP A 205 -5.12 8.92 22.52
CA ASP A 205 -4.45 8.03 23.47
C ASP A 205 -3.16 7.41 22.89
N ALA A 206 -3.20 7.05 21.61
CA ALA A 206 -2.05 6.54 20.86
C ALA A 206 -1.31 7.65 20.08
N LYS A 207 -1.56 8.93 20.38
CA LYS A 207 -1.02 10.10 19.66
C LYS A 207 -1.29 10.10 18.15
N ILE A 208 -2.37 9.46 17.73
CA ILE A 208 -2.76 9.37 16.32
C ILE A 208 -3.65 10.59 16.00
N PRO A 209 -3.20 11.49 15.09
CA PRO A 209 -3.99 12.66 14.75
C PRO A 209 -5.30 12.30 14.02
N PRO A 210 -6.28 13.22 14.01
CA PRO A 210 -7.50 13.05 13.23
C PRO A 210 -7.17 12.92 11.74
N ASN A 211 -7.84 12.01 11.02
CA ASN A 211 -7.57 11.71 9.61
C ASN A 211 -6.13 11.22 9.31
N ALA A 212 -5.43 10.68 10.31
CA ALA A 212 -4.11 10.09 10.08
C ALA A 212 -4.20 8.78 9.28
N LYS A 213 -3.38 8.66 8.24
CA LYS A 213 -3.09 7.36 7.62
C LYS A 213 -2.18 6.56 8.53
N LEU A 214 -2.47 5.27 8.63
CA LEU A 214 -1.67 4.35 9.42
C LEU A 214 -0.94 3.39 8.52
N PHE A 215 0.32 3.15 8.85
CA PHE A 215 1.16 2.20 8.17
C PHE A 215 1.48 1.09 9.14
N PHE A 216 1.07 -0.13 8.83
CA PHE A 216 1.34 -1.29 9.65
C PHE A 216 2.21 -2.26 8.88
N GLU A 217 3.39 -2.58 9.38
CA GLU A 217 4.10 -3.78 8.96
C GLU A 217 3.58 -4.94 9.78
N VAL A 218 3.04 -5.97 9.14
CA VAL A 218 2.53 -7.18 9.79
C VAL A 218 3.28 -8.38 9.26
N GLU A 219 3.69 -9.28 10.15
CA GLU A 219 4.30 -10.57 9.83
C GLU A 219 3.46 -11.67 10.48
N LEU A 220 2.85 -12.50 9.64
CA LEU A 220 2.03 -13.61 10.09
C LEU A 220 2.95 -14.77 10.46
N VAL A 221 2.93 -15.18 11.72
CA VAL A 221 3.75 -16.26 12.26
C VAL A 221 3.00 -17.58 12.17
N ASP A 222 1.77 -17.59 12.68
CA ASP A 222 0.95 -18.80 12.79
C ASP A 222 -0.54 -18.52 12.68
N ILE A 223 -1.33 -19.56 12.41
CA ILE A 223 -2.78 -19.53 12.22
C ILE A 223 -3.34 -20.79 12.89
N GLU A 224 -4.36 -20.62 13.75
CA GLU A 224 -5.08 -21.68 14.48
C GLU A 224 -6.58 -21.70 14.17
#